data_AF-A0A3M6TC81-F1
#
_entry.id   AF-A0A3M6TC81-F1
#
_cell.length_a   1.000
_cell.length_b   1.000
_cell.length_c   1.000
_cell.angle_alpha   90.00
_cell.angle_beta   90.00
_cell.angle_gamma   90.00
#
_symmetry.space_group_name_H-M   'P 1'
#
loop_
_entity.id
_entity.type
_entity.pdbx_description
1 polymer ?
#
loop_
_entity_poly.entity_id
_entity_poly.type
_entity_poly.pdbx_seq_one_letter_code
_entity_poly.pdbx_strand_id
1 'polypeptide(L)'
;MAAILEAYTRRENIKIFNVKEESVENTEELIRKLFVTKLQIPNKDVKNIRFERVHRIPSRAPDRSSSRPRPVIARFSFYQDEEFVRSFYGNLKGTVVGIANDFLREIEEIHKTLYSVSKKAQ
;
A
#
# COMPACT_ATOMS: atom_id res chain seq x y z
N MET A 1 4.46 -3.99 25.09
CA MET A 1 5.04 -2.69 24.70
C MET A 1 5.57 -2.70 23.26
N ALA A 2 6.40 -3.66 22.85
CA ALA A 2 6.96 -3.70 21.48
C ALA A 2 5.89 -3.70 20.36
N ALA A 3 4.83 -4.49 20.49
CA ALA A 3 3.76 -4.55 19.48
C ALA A 3 2.98 -3.22 19.33
N ILE A 4 2.78 -2.48 20.42
CA ILE A 4 2.09 -1.18 20.39
C ILE A 4 2.95 -0.14 19.66
N LEU A 5 4.25 -0.12 19.96
CA LEU A 5 5.20 0.77 19.29
C LEU A 5 5.33 0.43 17.80
N GLU A 6 5.41 -0.85 17.45
CA GLU A 6 5.49 -1.27 16.05
C GLU A 6 4.22 -0.90 15.27
N ALA A 7 3.03 -1.12 15.86
CA ALA A 7 1.78 -0.68 15.27
C ALA A 7 1.72 0.84 15.07
N TYR A 8 2.20 1.61 16.05
CA TYR A 8 2.29 3.07 15.94
C TYR A 8 3.20 3.48 14.77
N THR A 9 4.37 2.85 14.63
CA THR A 9 5.28 3.17 13.52
C THR A 9 4.71 2.79 12.15
N ARG A 10 3.84 1.79 12.04
CA ARG A 10 3.29 1.35 10.74
C ARG A 10 1.96 1.98 10.39
N ARG A 11 1.40 2.80 11.28
CA ARG A 11 0.08 3.40 11.09
C ARG A 11 -0.03 4.19 9.80
N GLU A 12 1.00 4.98 9.49
CA GLU A 12 1.08 5.86 8.31
C GLU A 12 1.67 5.16 7.08
N ASN A 13 1.77 3.83 7.11
CA ASN A 13 2.28 3.02 6.01
C ASN A 13 1.12 2.39 5.23
N ILE A 14 1.20 2.49 3.90
CA ILE A 14 0.38 1.69 2.99
C ILE A 14 1.25 0.68 2.24
N LYS A 15 0.67 -0.49 2.00
CA LYS A 15 1.20 -1.55 1.15
C LYS A 15 0.47 -1.53 -0.20
N ILE A 16 1.24 -1.45 -1.27
CA ILE A 16 0.74 -1.40 -2.64
C ILE A 16 1.21 -2.66 -3.36
N PHE A 17 0.26 -3.39 -3.94
CA PHE A 17 0.46 -4.69 -4.57
C PHE A 17 0.31 -4.60 -6.08
N ASN A 18 0.93 -5.56 -6.77
CA ASN A 18 0.83 -5.75 -8.22
C ASN A 18 1.30 -4.55 -9.05
N VAL A 19 2.37 -3.92 -8.58
CA VAL A 19 3.02 -2.80 -9.24
C VAL A 19 4.20 -3.33 -10.06
N LYS A 20 4.19 -3.18 -11.38
CA LYS A 20 5.26 -3.71 -12.25
C LYS A 20 6.63 -3.20 -11.80
N GLU A 21 7.64 -4.07 -11.81
CA GLU A 21 9.03 -3.71 -11.49
C GLU A 21 9.78 -3.28 -12.76
N GLU A 22 10.65 -2.28 -12.62
CA GLU A 22 11.53 -1.79 -13.69
C GLU A 22 12.99 -1.86 -13.19
N SER A 23 13.95 -2.07 -14.10
CA SER A 23 15.35 -2.30 -13.75
C SER A 23 16.02 -1.11 -13.07
N VAL A 24 15.55 0.11 -13.33
CA VAL A 24 15.97 1.36 -12.70
C VAL A 24 14.71 2.14 -12.34
N GLU A 25 14.06 1.78 -11.23
CA GLU A 25 12.81 2.41 -10.80
C GLU A 25 13.06 3.51 -9.75
N ASN A 26 12.49 4.69 -9.98
CA ASN A 26 12.21 5.61 -8.88
C ASN A 26 10.86 5.22 -8.28
N THR A 27 10.91 4.45 -7.19
CA THR A 27 9.71 3.88 -6.56
C THR A 27 8.71 4.97 -6.18
N GLU A 28 9.17 6.14 -5.72
CA GLU A 28 8.28 7.25 -5.35
C GLU A 28 7.54 7.82 -6.56
N GLU A 29 8.25 8.15 -7.64
CA GLU A 29 7.64 8.66 -8.87
C GLU A 29 6.64 7.66 -9.47
N LEU A 30 6.96 6.37 -9.38
CA LEU A 30 6.09 5.31 -9.82
C LEU A 30 4.79 5.29 -9.01
N ILE A 31 4.86 5.42 -7.68
CA ILE A 31 3.66 5.51 -6.83
C ILE A 31 2.86 6.79 -7.12
N ARG A 32 3.52 7.93 -7.31
CA ARG A 32 2.84 9.18 -7.70
C ARG A 32 2.10 9.01 -9.04
N LYS A 33 2.73 8.40 -10.04
CA LYS A 33 2.08 8.09 -11.33
C LYS A 33 0.92 7.12 -11.16
N LEU A 34 1.04 6.13 -10.28
CA LEU A 34 -0.04 5.20 -9.95
C LEU A 34 -1.22 5.93 -9.32
N PHE A 35 -0.99 6.90 -8.42
CA PHE A 35 -2.05 7.69 -7.80
C PHE A 35 -2.80 8.54 -8.83
N VAL A 36 -2.10 9.15 -9.77
CA VAL A 36 -2.76 9.92 -10.85
C VAL A 36 -3.54 8.98 -11.79
N THR A 37 -2.98 7.83 -12.16
CA THR A 37 -3.57 6.98 -13.22
C THR A 37 -4.63 5.99 -12.71
N LYS A 38 -4.43 5.40 -11.53
CA LYS A 38 -5.29 4.35 -10.97
C LYS A 38 -6.25 4.87 -9.93
N LEU A 39 -5.80 5.79 -9.06
CA LEU A 39 -6.68 6.44 -8.08
C LEU A 39 -7.38 7.68 -8.66
N GLN A 40 -6.96 8.16 -9.84
CA GLN A 40 -7.51 9.33 -10.51
C GLN A 40 -7.40 10.61 -9.67
N ILE A 41 -6.37 10.70 -8.81
CA ILE A 41 -6.11 11.89 -8.00
C ILE A 41 -5.50 12.96 -8.91
N PRO A 42 -5.97 14.22 -8.86
CA PRO A 42 -5.38 15.29 -9.67
C PRO A 42 -3.88 15.45 -9.40
N ASN A 43 -3.10 15.63 -10.46
CA ASN A 43 -1.63 15.71 -10.37
C ASN A 43 -1.14 16.80 -9.40
N LYS A 44 -1.88 17.91 -9.28
CA LYS A 44 -1.57 18.99 -8.33
C LYS A 44 -1.59 18.49 -6.87
N ASP A 45 -2.55 17.63 -6.53
CA ASP A 45 -2.75 17.14 -5.18
C ASP A 45 -1.75 16.03 -4.89
N VAL A 46 -1.48 15.16 -5.87
CA VAL A 46 -0.43 14.14 -5.76
C VAL A 46 0.94 14.76 -5.51
N LYS A 47 1.27 15.91 -6.12
CA LYS A 47 2.55 16.60 -5.88
C LYS A 47 2.70 17.14 -4.45
N ASN A 48 1.59 17.47 -3.80
CA ASN A 48 1.61 18.02 -2.44
C ASN A 48 1.81 16.96 -1.37
N ILE A 49 1.50 15.69 -1.68
CA ILE A 49 1.70 14.55 -0.77
C ILE A 49 3.18 14.42 -0.42
N ARG A 50 3.47 14.35 0.89
CA ARG A 50 4.82 14.15 1.40
C ARG A 50 5.01 12.71 1.88
N PHE A 51 6.01 12.05 1.29
CA PHE A 51 6.46 10.75 1.74
C PHE A 51 7.71 10.90 2.59
N GLU A 52 7.80 10.15 3.69
CA GLU A 52 9.06 9.97 4.39
C GLU A 52 9.94 8.96 3.66
N ARG A 53 9.32 7.87 3.16
CA ARG A 53 10.03 6.79 2.49
C ARG A 53 9.11 5.98 1.60
N VAL A 54 9.55 5.69 0.38
CA VAL A 54 8.87 4.76 -0.53
C VAL A 54 9.88 3.73 -1.03
N HIS A 55 9.61 2.44 -0.82
CA HIS A 55 10.53 1.37 -1.23
C HIS A 55 9.82 0.04 -1.43
N ARG A 56 10.42 -0.85 -2.22
CA ARG A 56 9.95 -2.23 -2.39
C ARG A 56 10.24 -3.05 -1.14
N ILE A 57 9.29 -3.89 -0.75
CA ILE A 57 9.51 -4.91 0.28
C ILE A 57 10.40 -6.01 -0.34
N PRO A 58 11.53 -6.36 0.28
CA PRO A 58 12.32 -7.50 -0.16
C PRO A 58 11.50 -8.79 -0.02
N SER A 59 11.48 -9.62 -1.05
CA SER A 59 10.88 -10.96 -0.95
C SER A 59 11.75 -11.83 -0.03
N ARG A 60 11.14 -12.52 0.93
CA ARG A 60 11.82 -13.51 1.78
C ARG A 60 12.19 -14.80 1.03
N ALA A 61 11.65 -15.01 -0.16
CA ALA A 61 11.96 -16.17 -0.98
C ALA A 61 13.00 -15.80 -2.05
N PRO A 62 14.01 -16.65 -2.31
CA PRO A 62 14.89 -16.55 -3.48
C PRO A 62 14.16 -16.92 -4.78
N ASP A 63 12.82 -16.87 -4.79
CA ASP A 63 12.04 -17.31 -5.92
C ASP A 63 11.92 -16.17 -6.94
N ARG A 64 12.98 -16.05 -7.74
CA ARG A 64 12.98 -15.31 -9.02
C ARG A 64 11.92 -15.85 -10.01
N SER A 65 11.15 -16.90 -9.66
CA SER A 65 10.04 -17.45 -10.47
C SER A 65 8.64 -17.04 -10.00
N SER A 66 8.51 -16.27 -8.90
CA SER A 66 7.24 -15.60 -8.63
C SER A 66 6.99 -14.54 -9.72
N SER A 67 6.15 -14.86 -10.70
CA SER A 67 5.62 -13.93 -11.72
C SER A 67 5.00 -12.65 -11.11
N ARG A 68 4.72 -12.63 -9.80
CA ARG A 68 4.16 -11.47 -9.11
C ARG A 68 5.24 -10.49 -8.66
N PRO A 69 5.09 -9.19 -8.97
CA PRO A 69 6.04 -8.18 -8.55
C PRO A 69 6.00 -7.95 -7.04
N ARG A 70 7.15 -7.56 -6.47
CA ARG A 70 7.34 -7.23 -5.06
C ARG A 70 6.42 -6.08 -4.63
N PRO A 71 5.74 -6.15 -3.48
CA PRO A 71 4.93 -5.04 -2.99
C PRO A 71 5.78 -3.79 -2.69
N VAL A 72 5.17 -2.61 -2.75
CA VAL A 72 5.78 -1.34 -2.34
C VAL A 72 5.20 -0.93 -0.99
N ILE A 73 6.05 -0.47 -0.07
CA ILE A 73 5.63 0.28 1.11
C ILE A 73 5.84 1.76 0.83
N ALA A 74 4.78 2.55 1.02
CA ALA A 74 4.86 4.01 1.05
C ALA A 74 4.49 4.47 2.47
N ARG A 75 5.41 5.20 3.10
CA ARG A 75 5.22 5.85 4.39
C ARG A 75 4.94 7.33 4.17
N PHE A 76 3.76 7.77 4.57
CA PHE A 76 3.39 9.18 4.54
C PHE A 76 4.02 9.93 5.70
N SER A 77 4.37 11.20 5.50
CA SER A 77 4.81 12.08 6.59
C SER A 77 3.67 12.55 7.47
N PHE A 78 2.45 12.53 6.94
CA PHE A 78 1.25 13.00 7.63
C PHE A 78 0.09 12.04 7.41
N TYR A 79 -0.60 11.70 8.49
CA TYR A 79 -1.82 10.91 8.46
C TYR A 79 -2.90 11.49 7.53
N GLN A 80 -2.98 12.81 7.40
CA GLN A 80 -3.95 13.48 6.52
C GLN A 80 -3.74 13.13 5.04
N ASP A 81 -2.48 12.99 4.61
CA ASP A 81 -2.16 12.59 3.23
C ASP A 81 -2.58 11.13 2.98
N GLU A 82 -2.38 10.25 3.97
CA GLU A 82 -2.84 8.86 3.90
C GLU A 82 -4.36 8.78 3.78
N GLU A 83 -5.10 9.48 4.65
CA GLU A 83 -6.57 9.49 4.62
C GLU A 83 -7.11 10.07 3.31
N PHE A 84 -6.48 11.14 2.81
CA PHE A 84 -6.83 11.72 1.52
C PHE A 84 -6.70 10.68 0.41
N VAL A 85 -5.55 10.00 0.29
CA VAL A 85 -5.33 8.94 -0.70
C VAL A 85 -6.33 7.78 -0.52
N ARG A 86 -6.64 7.43 0.72
CA ARG A 86 -7.59 6.35 1.07
C ARG A 86 -9.01 6.62 0.59
N SER A 87 -9.44 7.88 0.56
CA SER A 87 -10.76 8.26 0.05
C SER A 87 -10.98 7.89 -1.44
N PHE A 88 -9.89 7.71 -2.20
CA PHE A 88 -9.95 7.34 -3.62
C PHE A 88 -9.83 5.83 -3.87
N TYR A 89 -9.74 4.98 -2.83
CA TYR A 89 -9.60 3.53 -3.01
C TYR A 89 -10.77 2.89 -3.78
N GLY A 90 -11.95 3.52 -3.77
CA GLY A 90 -13.09 3.10 -4.59
C GLY A 90 -12.78 3.02 -6.09
N ASN A 91 -11.84 3.84 -6.58
CA ASN A 91 -11.45 3.90 -7.98
C ASN A 91 -10.57 2.71 -8.41
N LEU A 92 -10.04 1.94 -7.46
CA LEU A 92 -9.26 0.73 -7.76
C LEU A 92 -10.14 -0.47 -8.13
N LYS A 93 -11.46 -0.38 -7.97
CA LYS A 93 -12.39 -1.46 -8.33
C LYS A 93 -12.23 -1.81 -9.82
N GLY A 94 -12.03 -3.09 -10.12
CA GLY A 94 -11.79 -3.58 -11.48
C GLY A 94 -10.36 -3.41 -11.98
N THR A 95 -9.47 -2.78 -11.21
CA THR A 95 -8.04 -2.77 -11.51
C THR A 95 -7.33 -3.97 -10.87
N VAL A 96 -6.17 -4.32 -11.41
CA VAL A 96 -5.32 -5.38 -10.85
C VAL A 96 -4.45 -4.91 -9.68
N VAL A 97 -4.45 -3.61 -9.37
CA VAL A 97 -3.65 -3.01 -8.30
C VAL A 97 -4.43 -3.08 -6.99
N GLY A 98 -3.77 -3.57 -5.94
CA GLY A 98 -4.33 -3.58 -4.59
C GLY A 98 -3.59 -2.60 -3.69
N ILE A 99 -4.32 -1.93 -2.79
CA ILE A 99 -3.73 -1.14 -1.71
C ILE A 99 -4.34 -1.60 -0.38
N ALA A 100 -3.50 -1.80 0.63
CA ALA A 100 -3.92 -2.14 1.99
C ALA A 100 -3.07 -1.38 3.02
N ASN A 101 -3.57 -1.29 4.25
CA ASN A 101 -2.79 -0.79 5.37
C ASN A 101 -1.69 -1.79 5.78
N ASP A 102 -0.57 -1.28 6.28
CA ASP A 102 0.55 -2.09 6.76
C ASP A 102 0.33 -2.58 8.20
N PHE A 103 -0.57 -3.53 8.38
CA PHE A 103 -0.83 -4.10 9.70
C PHE A 103 0.30 -5.04 10.17
N LEU A 104 0.37 -5.22 11.49
CA LEU A 104 1.12 -6.32 12.10
C LEU A 104 0.52 -7.65 11.70
N ARG A 105 1.34 -8.70 11.62
CA ARG A 105 0.92 -10.03 11.20
C ARG A 105 -0.26 -10.56 12.03
N GLU A 106 -0.21 -10.39 13.35
CA GLU A 106 -1.28 -10.83 14.25
C GLU A 106 -2.62 -10.14 13.91
N ILE A 107 -2.57 -8.84 13.58
CA ILE A 107 -3.75 -8.06 13.17
C ILE A 107 -4.22 -8.47 11.77
N GLU A 108 -3.29 -8.74 10.85
CA GLU A 108 -3.62 -9.27 9.51
C GLU A 108 -4.35 -10.62 9.61
N GLU A 109 -3.96 -11.51 10.53
CA GLU A 109 -4.60 -12.82 10.75
C GLU A 109 -6.01 -12.67 11.34
N ILE A 110 -6.21 -11.76 12.29
CA ILE A 110 -7.54 -11.41 12.82
C ILE A 110 -8.42 -10.86 11.68
N HIS A 111 -7.93 -9.89 10.91
CA HIS A 111 -8.67 -9.31 9.79
C HIS A 111 -9.04 -10.34 8.74
N LYS A 112 -8.15 -11.27 8.41
CA LYS A 112 -8.42 -12.36 7.46
C LYS A 112 -9.58 -13.24 7.92
N THR A 113 -9.61 -13.55 9.22
CA THR A 113 -10.70 -14.33 9.83
C THR A 113 -12.02 -13.57 9.73
N LEU A 114 -12.04 -12.30 10.12
CA LEU A 114 -13.24 -11.46 10.09
C LEU A 114 -13.76 -11.23 8.66
N TYR A 115 -12.87 -11.05 7.67
CA TYR A 115 -13.26 -10.90 6.27
C TYR A 115 -14.03 -12.12 5.75
N SER A 116 -13.62 -13.32 6.16
CA SER A 116 -14.28 -14.56 5.75
C SER A 116 -15.71 -14.67 6.31
N VAL A 117 -15.94 -14.15 7.53
CA VAL A 117 -17.25 -14.10 8.17
C VAL A 117 -18.11 -13.03 7.50
N SER A 118 -17.58 -11.83 7.28
CA SER A 118 -18.30 -10.72 6.64
C SER A 118 -18.79 -11.08 5.23
N LYS A 119 -17.97 -11.78 4.43
CA LYS A 119 -18.38 -12.25 3.10
C LYS A 119 -19.53 -13.26 3.11
N LYS A 120 -19.68 -14.04 4.19
CA LYS A 120 -20.79 -15.01 4.33
C LYS A 120 -22.09 -14.36 4.77
N ALA A 121 -22.02 -13.14 5.32
CA ALA A 121 -23.17 -12.39 5.81
C ALA A 121 -23.75 -11.41 4.78
N GLN A 122 -23.12 -11.28 3.61
CA GLN A 122 -23.61 -10.56 2.43
C GLN A 122 -24.24 -11.53 1.44
#